data_AF-A0A420NXV7-F1
#
_entry.id   AF-A0A420NXV7-F1
#
_cell.length_a   1.000
_cell.length_b   1.000
_cell.length_c   1.000
_cell.angle_alpha   90.00
_cell.angle_beta   90.00
_cell.angle_gamma   90.00
#
_symmetry.space_group_name_H-M   'P 1'
#
loop_
_entity.id
_entity.type
_entity.pdbx_description
1 polymer ?
#
loop_
_entity_poly.entity_id
_entity_poly.type
_entity_poly.pdbx_seq_one_letter_code
_entity_poly.pdbx_strand_id
1 'polypeptide(L)'
;MAAAAVQTYTPASYDHRAVDAMTDVDVAAQRLQELNGLDHMKSCIRDVFMKHGVDKVFGVGLLHRHYDVAPNEKIIELGPVSSPWVVGDDEVVTGGSVLPHTWRVFDGELKPTEFKFVPQRDLSNVDRPVFPAAFVKELIGVLQETGLDEVLGVSLYEAGDPDNETMEVTYGRSSIVIPSTGLIGSKVIGPQGFDAFQAAWTFSKKEGEDVVAHHGICAAMGVDDGVTARHGICAAKAESGVEARHGICAAKAADDGVTARHGICAAKMNDGVKALHGICAAKAENGFEARHGICAAKASDGVNSRHGICAAKSAEDGLKAQHGICAAKASDDGLKAHHGICAAKASTDGVTSRHGICAAKSSDDGMTARHGICAAKADDDFTARHGICAAKASEDGIDARHGICAAKAADEGMTARHGICAAKAAEGMKAYHGICAAKSIEDGVKTHHGICAARTAEDGIKAKHGICAAKAADEGMTARHGICAARLANGDGMKV
;
A
#
# COMPACT_ATOMS: atom_id res chain seq x y z
N MET A 1 9.57 -41.75 1.06
CA MET A 1 8.19 -41.71 1.61
C MET A 1 7.28 -42.35 0.59
N ALA A 2 6.45 -43.32 0.99
CA ALA A 2 5.44 -43.87 0.10
C ALA A 2 4.44 -42.74 -0.24
N ALA A 3 4.20 -42.48 -1.52
CA ALA A 3 3.18 -41.52 -1.94
C ALA A 3 1.84 -42.01 -1.37
N ALA A 4 1.19 -41.18 -0.53
CA ALA A 4 -0.16 -41.47 -0.07
C ALA A 4 -1.05 -41.60 -1.30
N ALA A 5 -1.76 -42.72 -1.43
CA ALA A 5 -2.69 -42.93 -2.53
C ALA A 5 -3.73 -41.80 -2.51
N VAL A 6 -3.85 -41.08 -3.62
CA VAL A 6 -4.87 -40.03 -3.78
C VAL A 6 -6.23 -40.70 -3.68
N GLN A 7 -7.02 -40.35 -2.67
CA GLN A 7 -8.39 -40.84 -2.55
C GLN A 7 -9.20 -40.35 -3.75
N THR A 8 -9.83 -41.26 -4.46
CA THR A 8 -10.65 -40.96 -5.63
C THR A 8 -12.11 -40.76 -5.23
N TYR A 9 -12.79 -39.84 -5.89
CA TYR A 9 -14.22 -39.62 -5.81
C TYR A 9 -14.90 -40.24 -7.03
N THR A 10 -16.06 -40.86 -6.81
CA THR A 10 -16.88 -41.42 -7.88
C THR A 10 -18.14 -40.55 -8.00
N PRO A 11 -18.35 -39.88 -9.15
CA PRO A 11 -19.59 -39.14 -9.41
C PRO A 11 -20.83 -40.02 -9.25
N ALA A 12 -21.93 -39.40 -8.85
CA ALA A 12 -23.21 -40.08 -8.72
C ALA A 12 -23.80 -40.45 -10.09
N SER A 13 -24.74 -41.40 -10.09
CA SER A 13 -25.46 -41.80 -11.30
C SER A 13 -26.27 -40.65 -11.90
N TYR A 14 -26.55 -40.75 -13.21
CA TYR A 14 -27.40 -39.81 -13.94
C TYR A 14 -28.77 -39.65 -13.30
N ASP A 15 -29.26 -38.41 -13.27
CA ASP A 15 -30.60 -38.06 -12.83
C ASP A 15 -31.14 -36.94 -13.72
N HIS A 16 -32.19 -37.22 -14.49
CA HIS A 16 -32.80 -36.24 -15.41
C HIS A 16 -33.20 -34.93 -14.69
N ARG A 17 -33.55 -34.99 -13.40
CA ARG A 17 -33.92 -33.81 -12.61
C ARG A 17 -32.76 -32.82 -12.45
N ALA A 18 -31.52 -33.32 -12.50
CA ALA A 18 -30.33 -32.47 -12.49
C ALA A 18 -30.23 -31.63 -13.78
N VAL A 19 -30.74 -32.14 -14.91
CA VAL A 19 -30.83 -31.40 -16.17
C VAL A 19 -32.05 -30.47 -16.18
N ASP A 20 -33.21 -30.96 -15.74
CA ASP A 20 -34.46 -30.17 -15.68
C ASP A 20 -34.35 -28.94 -14.78
N ALA A 21 -33.52 -29.00 -13.75
CA ALA A 21 -33.26 -27.89 -12.84
C ALA A 21 -32.35 -26.81 -13.43
N MET A 22 -31.79 -26.98 -14.63
CA MET A 22 -30.97 -25.95 -15.29
C MET A 22 -31.86 -24.87 -15.91
N THR A 23 -31.36 -23.63 -15.94
CA THR A 23 -32.07 -22.52 -16.55
C THR A 23 -31.73 -22.38 -18.03
N ASP A 24 -32.47 -21.51 -18.73
CA ASP A 24 -32.11 -21.07 -20.07
C ASP A 24 -30.74 -20.36 -20.06
N VAL A 25 -30.03 -20.38 -21.19
CA VAL A 25 -28.69 -19.81 -21.35
C VAL A 25 -28.64 -18.32 -21.02
N ASP A 26 -29.67 -17.55 -21.38
CA ASP A 26 -29.73 -16.11 -21.08
C ASP A 26 -29.78 -15.85 -19.57
N VAL A 27 -30.57 -16.67 -18.85
CA VAL A 27 -30.72 -16.58 -17.40
C VAL A 27 -29.45 -17.04 -16.69
N ALA A 28 -28.82 -18.10 -17.19
CA ALA A 28 -27.55 -18.60 -16.65
C ALA A 28 -26.44 -17.54 -16.80
N ALA A 29 -26.33 -16.92 -17.98
CA ALA A 29 -25.37 -15.85 -18.26
C ALA A 29 -25.62 -14.62 -17.37
N GLN A 30 -26.89 -14.23 -17.19
CA GLN A 30 -27.25 -13.14 -16.27
C GLN A 30 -26.85 -13.45 -14.82
N ARG A 31 -27.16 -14.65 -14.32
CA ARG A 31 -26.77 -15.07 -12.97
C ARG A 31 -25.25 -15.11 -12.79
N LEU A 32 -24.52 -15.59 -13.80
CA LEU A 32 -23.06 -15.57 -13.80
C LEU A 32 -22.54 -14.15 -13.62
N GLN A 33 -23.16 -13.16 -14.28
CA GLN A 33 -22.79 -11.75 -14.14
C GLN A 33 -23.15 -11.18 -12.75
N GLU A 34 -24.37 -11.42 -12.27
CA GLU A 34 -24.86 -10.92 -10.98
C GLU A 34 -24.03 -11.45 -9.80
N LEU A 35 -23.51 -12.67 -9.92
CA LEU A 35 -22.68 -13.33 -8.91
C LEU A 35 -21.17 -13.08 -9.11
N ASN A 36 -20.77 -12.14 -9.99
CA ASN A 36 -19.36 -11.89 -10.33
C ASN A 36 -18.60 -13.18 -10.72
N GLY A 37 -19.27 -14.10 -11.41
CA GLY A 37 -18.75 -15.44 -11.68
C GLY A 37 -17.45 -15.45 -12.48
N LEU A 38 -17.26 -14.52 -13.42
CA LEU A 38 -15.98 -14.39 -14.15
C LEU A 38 -14.80 -14.00 -13.25
N ASP A 39 -15.03 -13.22 -12.20
CA ASP A 39 -13.98 -12.86 -11.25
C ASP A 39 -13.66 -14.04 -10.33
N HIS A 40 -14.66 -14.83 -9.91
CA HIS A 40 -14.46 -16.08 -9.19
C HIS A 40 -13.74 -17.14 -10.04
N MET A 41 -14.05 -17.19 -11.33
CA MET A 41 -13.36 -18.02 -12.32
C MET A 41 -11.88 -17.65 -12.46
N LYS A 42 -11.54 -16.36 -12.44
CA LYS A 42 -10.13 -15.91 -12.49
C LYS A 42 -9.38 -16.06 -11.15
N SER A 43 -10.10 -16.33 -10.06
CA SER A 43 -9.56 -16.39 -8.70
C SER A 43 -9.83 -17.76 -8.05
N CYS A 44 -10.75 -17.83 -7.08
CA CYS A 44 -10.93 -18.99 -6.21
C CYS A 44 -11.21 -20.29 -6.96
N ILE A 45 -11.97 -20.27 -8.06
CA ILE A 45 -12.27 -21.48 -8.83
C ILE A 45 -11.02 -21.94 -9.59
N ARG A 46 -10.32 -21.05 -10.29
CA ARG A 46 -9.04 -21.36 -10.94
C ARG A 46 -8.02 -21.93 -9.95
N ASP A 47 -7.94 -21.35 -8.77
CA ASP A 47 -6.97 -21.75 -7.74
C ASP A 47 -7.22 -23.20 -7.29
N VAL A 48 -8.47 -23.64 -7.18
CA VAL A 48 -8.80 -25.04 -6.89
C VAL A 48 -8.29 -25.97 -8.00
N PHE A 49 -8.51 -25.64 -9.27
CA PHE A 49 -8.03 -26.47 -10.38
C PHE A 49 -6.50 -26.57 -10.42
N MET A 50 -5.82 -25.43 -10.25
CA MET A 50 -4.35 -25.35 -10.22
C MET A 50 -3.74 -26.08 -9.03
N LYS A 51 -4.36 -25.95 -7.84
CA LYS A 51 -3.92 -26.60 -6.60
C LYS A 51 -3.96 -28.12 -6.69
N HIS A 52 -5.00 -28.66 -7.32
CA HIS A 52 -5.17 -30.11 -7.47
C HIS A 52 -4.56 -30.67 -8.76
N GLY A 53 -3.98 -29.82 -9.61
CA GLY A 53 -3.29 -30.22 -10.83
C GLY A 53 -4.22 -30.84 -11.86
N VAL A 54 -5.48 -30.40 -11.89
CA VAL A 54 -6.52 -30.92 -12.79
C VAL A 54 -6.85 -29.97 -13.95
N ASP A 55 -6.12 -28.85 -14.06
CA ASP A 55 -6.26 -27.80 -15.08
C ASP A 55 -6.08 -28.30 -16.52
N LYS A 56 -5.40 -29.43 -16.70
CA LYS A 56 -5.23 -30.09 -18.01
C LYS A 56 -6.29 -31.14 -18.33
N VAL A 57 -7.12 -31.52 -17.36
CA VAL A 57 -8.10 -32.60 -17.46
C VAL A 57 -9.51 -32.03 -17.49
N PHE A 58 -9.77 -31.00 -16.70
CA PHE A 58 -11.09 -30.41 -16.54
C PHE A 58 -11.11 -28.93 -16.92
N GLY A 59 -12.20 -28.52 -17.53
CA GLY A 59 -12.62 -27.12 -17.68
C GLY A 59 -13.88 -26.83 -16.85
N VAL A 60 -14.33 -25.59 -16.93
CA VAL A 60 -15.61 -25.16 -16.33
C VAL A 60 -16.56 -24.77 -17.45
N GLY A 61 -17.80 -25.23 -17.34
CA GLY A 61 -18.89 -24.91 -18.27
C GLY A 61 -19.99 -24.08 -17.61
N LEU A 62 -20.65 -23.22 -18.37
CA LEU A 62 -21.88 -22.56 -17.99
C LEU A 62 -23.03 -23.57 -18.11
N LEU A 63 -23.69 -23.87 -17.00
CA LEU A 63 -24.82 -24.80 -16.99
C LEU A 63 -26.06 -24.14 -17.57
N HIS A 64 -26.61 -24.72 -18.62
CA HIS A 64 -27.84 -24.27 -19.24
C HIS A 64 -28.56 -25.42 -19.92
N ARG A 65 -29.87 -25.27 -20.14
CA ARG A 65 -30.68 -26.22 -20.91
C ARG A 65 -31.04 -25.64 -22.27
N HIS A 66 -30.92 -26.46 -23.32
CA HIS A 66 -31.34 -26.11 -24.68
C HIS A 66 -32.77 -26.56 -25.00
N TYR A 67 -33.20 -27.65 -24.38
CA TYR A 67 -34.51 -28.29 -24.59
C TYR A 67 -34.82 -29.25 -23.43
N ASP A 68 -36.09 -29.60 -23.28
CA ASP A 68 -36.52 -30.56 -22.26
C ASP A 68 -36.03 -31.98 -22.59
N VAL A 69 -35.67 -32.74 -21.55
CA VAL A 69 -35.15 -34.10 -21.64
C VAL A 69 -36.09 -35.05 -20.89
N ALA A 70 -36.53 -36.12 -21.54
CA ALA A 70 -37.39 -37.12 -20.89
C ALA A 70 -36.57 -37.95 -19.88
N PRO A 71 -37.22 -38.59 -18.87
CA PRO A 71 -36.50 -39.35 -17.83
C PRO A 71 -35.59 -40.48 -18.33
N ASN A 72 -35.82 -41.00 -19.54
CA ASN A 72 -35.04 -42.07 -20.17
C ASN A 72 -34.10 -41.56 -21.28
N GLU A 73 -34.02 -40.25 -21.46
CA GLU A 73 -33.12 -39.60 -22.42
C GLU A 73 -31.86 -39.09 -21.72
N LYS A 74 -30.77 -39.05 -22.47
CA LYS A 74 -29.51 -38.39 -22.09
C LYS A 74 -29.10 -37.46 -23.22
N ILE A 75 -28.47 -36.32 -22.89
CA ILE A 75 -27.90 -35.42 -23.90
C ILE A 75 -26.58 -36.04 -24.37
N ILE A 76 -26.52 -36.43 -25.65
CA ILE A 76 -25.37 -37.10 -26.24
C ILE A 76 -24.72 -36.20 -27.30
N GLU A 77 -23.43 -35.94 -27.10
CA GLU A 77 -22.51 -35.31 -28.05
C GLU A 77 -21.97 -36.34 -29.04
N LEU A 78 -22.19 -36.10 -30.33
CA LEU A 78 -21.59 -36.84 -31.44
C LEU A 78 -20.96 -35.84 -32.43
N GLY A 79 -19.65 -35.65 -32.31
CA GLY A 79 -18.95 -34.60 -33.06
C GLY A 79 -19.44 -33.22 -32.60
N PRO A 80 -19.83 -32.31 -33.51
CA PRO A 80 -20.31 -30.98 -33.14
C PRO A 80 -21.78 -30.93 -32.73
N VAL A 81 -22.50 -32.06 -32.67
CA VAL A 81 -23.95 -32.09 -32.44
C VAL A 81 -24.28 -32.75 -31.10
N SER A 82 -25.06 -32.05 -30.28
CA SER A 82 -25.63 -32.54 -29.02
C SER A 82 -27.13 -32.74 -29.19
N SER A 83 -27.63 -33.96 -28.92
CA SER A 83 -29.05 -34.30 -29.08
C SER A 83 -29.52 -35.31 -28.01
N PRO A 84 -30.82 -35.31 -27.64
CA PRO A 84 -31.33 -36.24 -26.64
C PRO A 84 -31.52 -37.63 -27.26
N TRP A 85 -30.90 -38.65 -26.67
CA TRP A 85 -31.02 -40.05 -27.11
C TRP A 85 -31.72 -40.87 -26.03
N VAL A 86 -32.60 -41.78 -26.45
CA VAL A 86 -33.22 -42.76 -25.55
C VAL A 86 -32.21 -43.88 -25.31
N VAL A 87 -31.52 -43.83 -24.16
CA VAL A 87 -30.46 -44.79 -23.81
C VAL A 87 -30.80 -45.59 -22.54
N GLY A 88 -31.65 -45.06 -21.67
CA GLY A 88 -31.89 -45.66 -20.35
C GLY A 88 -30.65 -45.62 -19.46
N ASP A 89 -30.52 -46.59 -18.55
CA ASP A 89 -29.43 -46.63 -17.56
C ASP A 89 -28.11 -47.18 -18.13
N ASP A 90 -28.15 -47.89 -19.25
CA ASP A 90 -26.97 -48.52 -19.85
C ASP A 90 -26.00 -47.49 -20.46
N GLU A 91 -24.70 -47.78 -20.39
CA GLU A 91 -23.65 -47.01 -21.09
C GLU A 91 -23.47 -47.48 -22.54
N VAL A 92 -23.92 -48.70 -22.89
CA VAL A 92 -23.67 -49.31 -24.19
C VAL A 92 -24.80 -49.01 -25.15
N VAL A 93 -24.45 -48.53 -26.34
CA VAL A 93 -25.39 -48.23 -27.43
C VAL A 93 -24.92 -48.84 -28.74
N THR A 94 -25.78 -48.83 -29.76
CA THR A 94 -25.41 -49.32 -31.09
C THR A 94 -24.15 -48.62 -31.60
N GLY A 95 -23.08 -49.39 -31.82
CA GLY A 95 -21.82 -48.91 -32.39
C GLY A 95 -20.80 -48.35 -31.38
N GLY A 96 -21.10 -48.31 -30.07
CA GLY A 96 -20.18 -47.77 -29.08
C GLY A 96 -20.75 -47.64 -27.66
N SER A 97 -20.30 -46.62 -26.94
CA SER A 97 -20.79 -46.31 -25.59
C SER A 97 -20.97 -44.81 -25.38
N VAL A 98 -21.84 -44.42 -24.46
CA VAL A 98 -22.03 -43.04 -24.02
C VAL A 98 -21.36 -42.86 -22.66
N LEU A 99 -20.37 -41.96 -22.61
CA LEU A 99 -19.59 -41.70 -21.39
C LEU A 99 -19.84 -40.28 -20.88
N PRO A 100 -19.92 -40.07 -19.55
CA PRO A 100 -20.08 -38.73 -18.98
C PRO A 100 -19.02 -37.74 -19.46
N HIS A 101 -19.44 -36.52 -19.77
CA HIS A 101 -18.59 -35.45 -20.27
C HIS A 101 -18.66 -34.16 -19.43
N THR A 102 -19.88 -33.78 -19.02
CA THR A 102 -20.14 -32.61 -18.15
C THR A 102 -20.86 -33.04 -16.87
N TRP A 103 -20.50 -32.44 -15.74
CA TRP A 103 -21.11 -32.65 -14.43
C TRP A 103 -21.51 -31.34 -13.79
N ARG A 104 -22.61 -31.37 -13.03
CA ARG A 104 -23.02 -30.27 -12.14
C ARG A 104 -23.03 -30.71 -10.69
N VAL A 105 -23.03 -29.73 -9.78
CA VAL A 105 -23.41 -29.97 -8.39
C VAL A 105 -24.94 -30.06 -8.31
N PHE A 106 -25.44 -31.15 -7.73
CA PHE A 106 -26.87 -31.35 -7.46
C PHE A 106 -27.03 -32.25 -6.24
N ASP A 107 -27.82 -31.81 -5.27
CA ASP A 107 -27.96 -32.44 -3.95
C ASP A 107 -26.60 -32.69 -3.24
N GLY A 108 -25.63 -31.80 -3.46
CA GLY A 108 -24.30 -31.86 -2.85
C GLY A 108 -23.35 -32.89 -3.47
N GLU A 109 -23.71 -33.50 -4.60
CA GLU A 109 -22.89 -34.45 -5.34
C GLU A 109 -22.64 -33.99 -6.78
N LEU A 110 -21.57 -34.48 -7.41
CA LEU A 110 -21.42 -34.31 -8.86
C LEU A 110 -22.29 -35.32 -9.58
N LYS A 111 -23.24 -34.83 -10.38
CA LYS A 111 -24.10 -35.63 -11.26
C LYS A 111 -23.81 -35.30 -12.72
N PRO A 112 -23.67 -36.31 -13.60
CA PRO A 112 -23.45 -36.08 -15.01
C PRO A 112 -24.71 -35.48 -15.65
N THR A 113 -24.51 -34.56 -16.58
CA THR A 113 -25.60 -33.87 -17.31
C THR A 113 -25.51 -34.10 -18.81
N GLU A 114 -24.28 -34.19 -19.35
CA GLU A 114 -24.01 -34.41 -20.76
C GLU A 114 -23.02 -35.56 -20.93
N PHE A 115 -23.16 -36.26 -22.05
CA PHE A 115 -22.40 -37.46 -22.36
C PHE A 115 -21.84 -37.36 -23.77
N LYS A 116 -20.71 -38.02 -24.00
CA LYS A 116 -20.09 -38.14 -25.32
C LYS A 116 -20.22 -39.56 -25.84
N PHE A 117 -20.61 -39.69 -27.10
CA PHE A 117 -20.55 -40.98 -27.79
C PHE A 117 -19.11 -41.34 -28.17
N VAL A 118 -18.69 -42.52 -27.75
CA VAL A 118 -17.38 -43.10 -28.08
C VAL A 118 -17.60 -44.34 -28.95
N PRO A 119 -17.08 -44.36 -30.20
CA PRO A 119 -17.15 -45.54 -31.05
C PRO A 119 -16.47 -46.75 -30.43
N GLN A 120 -17.00 -47.95 -30.69
CA GLN A 120 -16.48 -49.20 -30.13
C GLN A 120 -14.96 -49.39 -30.34
N ARG A 121 -14.45 -48.95 -31.49
CA ARG A 121 -13.03 -49.02 -31.86
C ARG A 121 -12.11 -48.14 -30.99
N ASP A 122 -12.66 -47.10 -30.37
CA ASP A 122 -11.90 -46.09 -29.65
C ASP A 122 -11.99 -46.31 -28.12
N LEU A 123 -12.93 -47.14 -27.65
CA LEU A 123 -13.18 -47.40 -26.22
C LEU A 123 -11.96 -47.88 -25.43
N SER A 124 -11.05 -48.63 -26.04
CA SER A 124 -9.84 -49.11 -25.36
C SER A 124 -8.83 -48.00 -25.07
N ASN A 125 -8.95 -46.86 -25.75
CA ASN A 125 -8.00 -45.74 -25.69
C ASN A 125 -8.57 -44.52 -24.98
N VAL A 126 -9.81 -44.60 -24.44
CA VAL A 126 -10.41 -43.51 -23.70
C VAL A 126 -9.91 -43.52 -22.26
N ASP A 127 -9.17 -42.48 -21.89
CA ASP A 127 -8.84 -42.21 -20.50
C ASP A 127 -10.11 -41.76 -19.77
N ARG A 128 -10.51 -42.54 -18.76
CA ARG A 128 -11.59 -42.14 -17.85
C ARG A 128 -11.04 -41.13 -16.84
N PRO A 129 -11.67 -39.96 -16.67
CA PRO A 129 -11.18 -38.96 -15.73
C PRO A 129 -11.18 -39.49 -14.31
N VAL A 130 -10.09 -39.22 -13.60
CA VAL A 130 -10.00 -39.48 -12.17
C VAL A 130 -10.33 -38.19 -11.44
N PHE A 131 -11.32 -38.24 -10.54
CA PHE A 131 -11.67 -37.12 -9.66
C PHE A 131 -10.96 -37.27 -8.32
N PRO A 132 -9.96 -36.43 -7.98
CA PRO A 132 -9.41 -36.43 -6.63
C PRO A 132 -10.51 -36.03 -5.63
N ALA A 133 -10.69 -36.79 -4.55
CA ALA A 133 -11.74 -36.50 -3.56
C ALA A 133 -11.55 -35.15 -2.88
N ALA A 134 -10.29 -34.73 -2.69
CA ALA A 134 -9.96 -33.40 -2.17
C ALA A 134 -10.36 -32.28 -3.13
N PHE A 135 -10.17 -32.49 -4.45
CA PHE A 135 -10.60 -31.54 -5.48
C PHE A 135 -12.11 -31.36 -5.48
N VAL A 136 -12.87 -32.48 -5.54
CA VAL A 136 -14.34 -32.42 -5.60
C VAL A 136 -14.93 -31.74 -4.37
N LYS A 137 -14.42 -32.09 -3.18
CA LYS A 137 -14.89 -31.47 -1.93
C LYS A 137 -14.66 -29.96 -1.91
N GLU A 138 -13.48 -29.52 -2.32
CA GLU A 138 -13.12 -28.10 -2.33
C GLU A 138 -13.88 -27.32 -3.41
N LEU A 139 -14.03 -27.91 -4.61
CA LEU A 139 -14.81 -27.34 -5.69
C LEU A 139 -16.27 -27.13 -5.29
N ILE A 140 -16.94 -28.16 -4.74
CA ILE A 140 -18.34 -28.05 -4.29
C ILE A 140 -18.46 -26.95 -3.24
N GLY A 141 -17.52 -26.89 -2.29
CA GLY A 141 -17.49 -25.84 -1.27
C GLY A 141 -17.39 -24.44 -1.89
N VAL A 142 -16.46 -24.22 -2.82
CA VAL A 142 -16.29 -22.91 -3.48
C VAL A 142 -17.52 -22.53 -4.30
N LEU A 143 -18.11 -23.46 -5.05
CA LEU A 143 -19.31 -23.19 -5.84
C LEU A 143 -20.50 -22.83 -4.95
N GLN A 144 -20.70 -23.54 -3.83
CA GLN A 144 -21.77 -23.24 -2.87
C GLN A 144 -21.55 -21.93 -2.11
N GLU A 145 -20.31 -21.63 -1.71
CA GLU A 145 -19.97 -20.38 -1.01
C GLU A 145 -20.15 -19.15 -1.90
N THR A 146 -19.93 -19.29 -3.21
CA THR A 146 -20.12 -18.22 -4.20
C THR A 146 -21.53 -18.16 -4.78
N GLY A 147 -22.37 -19.17 -4.49
CA GLY A 147 -23.71 -19.32 -5.09
C GLY A 147 -23.71 -19.71 -6.57
N LEU A 148 -22.58 -20.19 -7.09
CA LEU A 148 -22.38 -20.56 -8.49
C LEU A 148 -22.65 -22.05 -8.76
N ASP A 149 -23.06 -22.84 -7.77
CA ASP A 149 -23.33 -24.28 -7.89
C ASP A 149 -24.53 -24.63 -8.78
N GLU A 150 -25.44 -23.69 -9.00
CA GLU A 150 -26.51 -23.79 -10.01
C GLU A 150 -26.13 -23.22 -11.39
N VAL A 151 -24.98 -22.53 -11.49
CA VAL A 151 -24.59 -21.76 -12.68
C VAL A 151 -23.41 -22.41 -13.41
N LEU A 152 -22.49 -23.02 -12.68
CA LEU A 152 -21.24 -23.56 -13.23
C LEU A 152 -21.13 -25.07 -13.00
N GLY A 153 -20.62 -25.75 -14.02
CA GLY A 153 -20.33 -27.18 -14.03
C GLY A 153 -18.87 -27.46 -14.36
N VAL A 154 -18.48 -28.71 -14.27
CA VAL A 154 -17.15 -29.18 -14.67
C VAL A 154 -17.31 -30.05 -15.90
N SER A 155 -16.48 -29.83 -16.91
CA SER A 155 -16.46 -30.64 -18.13
C SER A 155 -15.08 -31.21 -18.37
N LEU A 156 -15.02 -32.35 -19.05
CA LEU A 156 -13.74 -32.84 -19.57
C LEU A 156 -13.19 -31.82 -20.56
N TYR A 157 -11.90 -31.52 -20.40
CA TYR A 157 -11.20 -30.67 -21.35
C TYR A 157 -10.56 -31.52 -22.43
N GLU A 158 -10.98 -31.29 -23.68
CA GLU A 158 -10.28 -31.81 -24.85
C GLU A 158 -9.34 -30.74 -25.39
N ALA A 159 -8.04 -31.06 -25.43
CA ALA A 159 -7.04 -30.15 -25.98
C ALA A 159 -7.31 -29.90 -27.47
N GLY A 160 -7.91 -28.74 -27.76
CA GLY A 160 -8.12 -28.19 -29.09
C GLY A 160 -7.46 -26.81 -29.20
N ASP A 161 -7.14 -26.42 -30.43
CA ASP A 161 -6.44 -25.18 -30.80
C ASP A 161 -7.01 -23.96 -30.03
N PRO A 162 -6.24 -23.34 -29.11
CA PRO A 162 -6.72 -22.25 -28.26
C PRO A 162 -7.19 -21.02 -29.05
N ASP A 163 -6.88 -20.96 -30.35
CA ASP A 163 -7.27 -19.89 -31.27
C ASP A 163 -8.61 -20.13 -32.00
N ASN A 164 -9.28 -21.26 -31.76
CA ASN A 164 -10.52 -21.62 -32.46
C ASN A 164 -11.75 -21.41 -31.55
N GLU A 165 -12.17 -20.15 -31.40
CA GLU A 165 -13.42 -19.79 -30.73
C GLU A 165 -14.60 -20.52 -31.40
N THR A 166 -15.47 -21.15 -30.60
CA THR A 166 -16.67 -21.84 -31.10
C THR A 166 -17.93 -21.23 -30.46
N MET A 167 -19.05 -21.37 -31.16
CA MET A 167 -20.36 -20.88 -30.76
C MET A 167 -21.37 -22.03 -30.86
N GLU A 168 -22.26 -22.13 -29.87
CA GLU A 168 -23.32 -23.12 -29.86
C GLU A 168 -24.64 -22.52 -30.35
N VAL A 169 -25.35 -23.25 -31.22
CA VAL A 169 -26.65 -22.85 -31.77
C VAL A 169 -27.63 -24.01 -31.70
N THR A 170 -28.84 -23.76 -31.19
CA THR A 170 -29.87 -24.78 -31.05
C THR A 170 -30.94 -24.68 -32.15
N TYR A 171 -31.20 -25.79 -32.83
CA TYR A 171 -32.32 -25.97 -33.76
C TYR A 171 -33.20 -27.14 -33.30
N GLY A 172 -34.40 -26.83 -32.80
CA GLY A 172 -35.30 -27.85 -32.24
C GLY A 172 -34.66 -28.56 -31.04
N ARG A 173 -34.54 -29.89 -31.08
CA ARG A 173 -33.89 -30.71 -30.04
C ARG A 173 -32.45 -31.08 -30.43
N SER A 174 -31.75 -30.20 -31.12
CA SER A 174 -30.35 -30.40 -31.50
C SER A 174 -29.56 -29.12 -31.26
N SER A 175 -28.50 -29.23 -30.47
CA SER A 175 -27.53 -28.17 -30.27
C SER A 175 -26.30 -28.44 -31.14
N ILE A 176 -25.75 -27.41 -31.77
CA ILE A 176 -24.67 -27.55 -32.75
C ILE A 176 -23.57 -26.55 -32.42
N VAL A 177 -22.36 -27.05 -32.18
CA VAL A 177 -21.15 -26.26 -32.03
C VAL A 177 -20.57 -25.94 -33.40
N ILE A 178 -20.47 -24.66 -33.72
CA ILE A 178 -19.92 -24.14 -34.97
C ILE A 178 -18.73 -23.20 -34.70
N PRO A 179 -17.77 -23.04 -35.63
CA PRO A 179 -16.71 -22.05 -35.48
C PRO A 179 -17.27 -20.62 -35.38
N SER A 180 -16.73 -19.82 -34.46
CA SER A 180 -17.04 -18.39 -34.32
C SER A 180 -16.46 -17.59 -35.48
N THR A 181 -17.16 -16.53 -35.91
CA THR A 181 -16.68 -15.61 -36.96
C THR A 181 -15.83 -14.43 -36.43
N GLY A 182 -15.48 -14.44 -35.13
CA GLY A 182 -14.52 -13.52 -34.52
C GLY A 182 -15.12 -12.44 -33.58
N LEU A 183 -14.34 -12.18 -32.50
CA LEU A 183 -14.44 -11.16 -31.44
C LEU A 183 -15.66 -11.26 -30.50
N ILE A 184 -15.59 -12.20 -29.57
CA ILE A 184 -16.42 -12.22 -28.36
C ILE A 184 -15.96 -11.11 -27.40
N GLY A 185 -16.90 -10.23 -27.05
CA GLY A 185 -16.70 -8.96 -26.34
C GLY A 185 -17.78 -7.94 -26.73
N SER A 186 -18.41 -8.17 -27.88
CA SER A 186 -19.61 -7.51 -28.37
C SER A 186 -20.58 -8.56 -28.89
N LYS A 187 -21.85 -8.47 -28.48
CA LYS A 187 -23.01 -9.26 -28.93
C LYS A 187 -22.92 -9.61 -30.44
N VAL A 188 -22.67 -10.87 -30.78
CA VAL A 188 -22.63 -11.32 -32.19
C VAL A 188 -24.05 -11.53 -32.67
N ILE A 189 -24.67 -10.48 -33.21
CA ILE A 189 -26.01 -10.57 -33.78
C ILE A 189 -25.90 -11.24 -35.16
N GLY A 190 -26.14 -12.55 -35.22
CA GLY A 190 -26.33 -13.23 -36.49
C GLY A 190 -27.53 -12.64 -37.27
N PRO A 191 -27.65 -12.87 -38.59
CA PRO A 191 -28.79 -12.37 -39.39
C PRO A 191 -30.19 -12.86 -38.92
N GLN A 192 -30.23 -13.77 -37.95
CA GLN A 192 -31.43 -14.30 -37.30
C GLN A 192 -31.62 -13.81 -35.85
N GLY A 193 -30.74 -12.95 -35.32
CA GLY A 193 -30.91 -12.31 -34.02
C GLY A 193 -30.41 -13.09 -32.79
N PHE A 194 -29.58 -14.12 -32.95
CA PHE A 194 -29.03 -14.89 -31.82
C PHE A 194 -27.96 -14.13 -31.06
N ASP A 195 -27.92 -14.29 -29.74
CA ASP A 195 -26.86 -13.81 -28.86
C ASP A 195 -25.87 -14.96 -28.59
N ALA A 196 -24.58 -14.69 -28.75
CA ALA A 196 -23.50 -15.64 -28.48
C ALA A 196 -22.91 -15.37 -27.09
N PHE A 197 -22.77 -16.41 -26.27
CA PHE A 197 -22.18 -16.32 -24.93
C PHE A 197 -20.94 -17.22 -24.84
N GLN A 198 -19.94 -16.76 -24.08
CA GLN A 198 -18.88 -17.66 -23.66
C GLN A 198 -19.45 -18.62 -22.62
N ALA A 199 -19.40 -19.92 -22.90
CA ALA A 199 -19.99 -20.96 -22.06
C ALA A 199 -18.97 -21.98 -21.53
N ALA A 200 -17.70 -21.87 -21.92
CA ALA A 200 -16.65 -22.77 -21.44
C ALA A 200 -15.34 -22.01 -21.20
N TRP A 201 -14.62 -22.43 -20.17
CA TRP A 201 -13.34 -21.86 -19.77
C TRP A 201 -12.37 -22.95 -19.35
N THR A 202 -11.10 -22.74 -19.67
CA THR A 202 -9.98 -23.51 -19.14
C THR A 202 -8.99 -22.62 -18.42
N PHE A 203 -8.14 -23.24 -17.61
CA PHE A 203 -7.13 -22.55 -16.84
C PHE A 203 -5.75 -22.92 -17.38
N SER A 204 -4.96 -21.91 -17.76
CA SER A 204 -3.57 -22.09 -18.16
C SER A 204 -2.64 -21.30 -17.27
N LYS A 205 -1.39 -21.76 -17.16
CA LYS A 205 -0.29 -20.96 -16.62
C LYS A 205 0.28 -20.13 -17.79
N LYS A 206 0.03 -18.82 -17.80
CA LYS A 206 0.84 -17.91 -18.64
C LYS A 206 2.04 -17.44 -17.83
N GLU A 207 3.24 -17.56 -18.41
CA GLU A 207 4.45 -16.93 -17.86
C GLU A 207 4.32 -15.40 -17.96
N GLY A 208 4.48 -14.70 -16.84
CA GLY A 208 4.67 -13.23 -16.81
C GLY A 208 3.44 -12.34 -16.62
N GLU A 209 2.30 -12.82 -16.10
CA GLU A 209 1.16 -11.94 -15.73
C GLU A 209 1.03 -11.69 -14.23
N ASP A 210 0.68 -10.43 -13.91
CA ASP A 210 0.45 -9.86 -12.58
C ASP A 210 -0.45 -10.74 -11.69
N VAL A 211 -0.01 -10.98 -10.45
CA VAL A 211 -0.83 -11.67 -9.46
C VAL A 211 -1.77 -10.66 -8.81
N VAL A 212 -3.03 -10.65 -9.25
CA VAL A 212 -4.08 -9.83 -8.64
C VAL A 212 -5.03 -10.68 -7.82
N ALA A 213 -4.92 -10.62 -6.49
CA ALA A 213 -5.95 -11.18 -5.62
C ALA A 213 -7.03 -10.13 -5.37
N HIS A 214 -8.27 -10.40 -5.80
CA HIS A 214 -9.39 -9.47 -5.67
C HIS A 214 -10.16 -9.61 -4.36
N HIS A 215 -10.20 -10.82 -3.78
CA HIS A 215 -10.66 -11.14 -2.41
C HIS A 215 -10.02 -12.47 -1.95
N GLY A 216 -9.21 -12.48 -0.89
CA GLY A 216 -8.64 -13.73 -0.32
C GLY A 216 -7.16 -13.69 0.10
N ILE A 217 -6.56 -14.88 0.26
CA ILE A 217 -5.16 -15.06 0.63
C ILE A 217 -4.31 -15.23 -0.65
N CYS A 218 -3.41 -14.29 -0.92
CA CYS A 218 -2.45 -14.37 -2.03
C CYS A 218 -1.10 -14.91 -1.52
N ALA A 219 -0.58 -15.97 -2.14
CA ALA A 219 0.78 -16.49 -1.91
C ALA A 219 1.55 -16.52 -3.24
N ALA A 220 2.25 -15.43 -3.54
CA ALA A 220 3.07 -15.31 -4.76
C ALA A 220 4.55 -15.54 -4.42
N MET A 221 5.17 -16.55 -5.05
CA MET A 221 6.58 -16.90 -4.83
C MET A 221 7.36 -16.81 -6.15
N GLY A 222 8.28 -15.83 -6.26
CA GLY A 222 9.19 -15.71 -7.41
C GLY A 222 8.52 -15.07 -8.61
N VAL A 223 7.85 -13.94 -8.39
CA VAL A 223 7.27 -13.10 -9.44
C VAL A 223 8.19 -11.91 -9.67
N ASP A 224 8.46 -11.60 -10.93
CA ASP A 224 9.40 -10.54 -11.28
C ASP A 224 8.79 -9.15 -11.00
N ASP A 225 7.49 -8.95 -11.26
CA ASP A 225 6.78 -7.69 -10.98
C ASP A 225 5.28 -7.90 -10.62
N GLY A 226 4.63 -6.86 -10.09
CA GLY A 226 3.18 -6.68 -10.25
C GLY A 226 2.27 -7.42 -9.26
N VAL A 227 2.66 -7.52 -7.98
CA VAL A 227 1.76 -8.13 -6.98
C VAL A 227 0.78 -7.11 -6.43
N THR A 228 -0.49 -7.26 -6.81
CA THR A 228 -1.57 -6.43 -6.28
C THR A 228 -2.53 -7.24 -5.42
N ALA A 229 -2.65 -6.88 -4.15
CA ALA A 229 -3.65 -7.44 -3.25
C ALA A 229 -4.78 -6.43 -3.03
N ARG A 230 -5.96 -6.70 -3.56
CA ARG A 230 -7.21 -5.97 -3.26
C ARG A 230 -8.00 -6.80 -2.26
N HIS A 231 -8.31 -6.24 -1.09
CA HIS A 231 -9.11 -6.87 -0.03
C HIS A 231 -8.64 -8.29 0.39
N GLY A 232 -7.68 -8.40 1.32
CA GLY A 232 -7.22 -9.70 1.78
C GLY A 232 -5.85 -9.71 2.45
N ILE A 233 -5.25 -10.90 2.58
CA ILE A 233 -3.89 -11.09 3.13
C ILE A 233 -2.98 -11.54 1.99
N CYS A 234 -1.88 -10.84 1.74
CA CYS A 234 -0.91 -11.20 0.70
C CYS A 234 0.46 -11.47 1.30
N ALA A 235 1.04 -12.63 0.98
CA ALA A 235 2.44 -12.95 1.23
C ALA A 235 3.14 -13.09 -0.14
N ALA A 236 4.04 -12.15 -0.43
CA ALA A 236 4.69 -12.06 -1.73
C ALA A 236 6.21 -12.06 -1.61
N LYS A 237 6.86 -12.82 -2.50
CA LYS A 237 8.26 -12.63 -2.86
C LYS A 237 8.32 -12.14 -4.31
N ALA A 238 8.38 -10.83 -4.48
CA ALA A 238 8.38 -10.14 -5.76
C ALA A 238 9.59 -9.22 -5.88
N GLU A 239 10.23 -9.17 -7.05
CA GLU A 239 11.40 -8.31 -7.29
C GLU A 239 11.00 -6.83 -7.44
N SER A 240 9.79 -6.51 -7.91
CA SER A 240 9.27 -5.14 -7.96
C SER A 240 7.76 -5.04 -7.69
N GLY A 241 7.29 -3.82 -7.41
CA GLY A 241 5.90 -3.42 -7.63
C GLY A 241 4.81 -4.08 -6.76
N VAL A 242 4.95 -4.08 -5.43
CA VAL A 242 3.90 -4.64 -4.54
C VAL A 242 2.90 -3.56 -4.10
N GLU A 243 1.64 -3.67 -4.51
CA GLU A 243 0.54 -2.81 -4.07
C GLU A 243 -0.45 -3.55 -3.15
N ALA A 244 -0.63 -3.06 -1.93
CA ALA A 244 -1.64 -3.57 -0.99
C ALA A 244 -2.79 -2.56 -0.89
N ARG A 245 -3.97 -2.91 -1.38
CA ARG A 245 -5.18 -2.07 -1.34
C ARG A 245 -6.23 -2.69 -0.42
N HIS A 246 -6.56 -2.01 0.67
CA HIS A 246 -7.57 -2.45 1.65
C HIS A 246 -7.31 -3.86 2.22
N GLY A 247 -6.09 -4.16 2.67
CA GLY A 247 -5.71 -5.49 3.17
C GLY A 247 -4.39 -5.50 3.95
N ILE A 248 -3.89 -6.69 4.27
CA ILE A 248 -2.59 -6.91 4.92
C ILE A 248 -1.62 -7.48 3.89
N CYS A 249 -0.43 -6.89 3.73
CA CYS A 249 0.61 -7.40 2.85
C CYS A 249 1.93 -7.65 3.60
N ALA A 250 2.55 -8.80 3.36
CA ALA A 250 3.89 -9.15 3.78
C ALA A 250 4.75 -9.40 2.53
N ALA A 251 5.64 -8.46 2.20
CA ALA A 251 6.51 -8.53 1.04
C ALA A 251 7.98 -8.77 1.46
N LYS A 252 8.67 -9.69 0.78
CA LYS A 252 10.08 -9.97 1.03
C LYS A 252 10.87 -9.98 -0.28
N ALA A 253 11.95 -9.19 -0.33
CA ALA A 253 12.93 -9.12 -1.43
C ALA A 253 12.38 -8.47 -2.72
N ALA A 254 11.95 -7.22 -2.61
CA ALA A 254 11.74 -6.34 -3.75
C ALA A 254 12.91 -5.34 -3.87
N ASP A 255 13.42 -5.16 -5.07
CA ASP A 255 14.38 -4.13 -5.46
C ASP A 255 13.68 -2.76 -5.58
N ASP A 256 12.38 -2.70 -5.90
CA ASP A 256 11.62 -1.45 -5.89
C ASP A 256 10.17 -1.54 -5.33
N GLY A 257 9.72 -0.42 -4.76
CA GLY A 257 8.32 0.01 -4.67
C GLY A 257 7.31 -0.87 -3.90
N VAL A 258 7.03 -0.55 -2.64
CA VAL A 258 5.85 -1.06 -1.92
C VAL A 258 4.89 0.08 -1.61
N THR A 259 3.64 -0.04 -2.08
CA THR A 259 2.58 0.93 -1.81
C THR A 259 1.46 0.30 -0.99
N ALA A 260 1.29 0.77 0.25
CA ALA A 260 0.17 0.39 1.11
C ALA A 260 -0.93 1.45 1.02
N ARG A 261 -2.06 1.14 0.38
CA ARG A 261 -3.20 2.03 0.22
C ARG A 261 -4.40 1.55 1.04
N HIS A 262 -4.79 2.31 2.06
CA HIS A 262 -5.88 1.94 2.99
C HIS A 262 -5.71 0.56 3.65
N GLY A 263 -4.47 0.11 3.86
CA GLY A 263 -4.15 -1.24 4.38
C GLY A 263 -2.92 -1.24 5.28
N ILE A 264 -2.52 -2.44 5.72
CA ILE A 264 -1.32 -2.67 6.54
C ILE A 264 -0.27 -3.38 5.69
N CYS A 265 0.97 -2.92 5.72
CA CYS A 265 2.07 -3.56 5.01
C CYS A 265 3.29 -3.79 5.91
N ALA A 266 3.91 -4.96 5.79
CA ALA A 266 5.23 -5.27 6.30
C ALA A 266 6.15 -5.63 5.13
N ALA A 267 7.21 -4.85 4.90
CA ALA A 267 8.09 -5.05 3.75
C ALA A 267 9.59 -5.07 4.12
N LYS A 268 10.36 -5.89 3.41
CA LYS A 268 11.83 -5.82 3.40
C LYS A 268 12.31 -5.70 1.95
N MET A 269 12.89 -4.55 1.62
CA MET A 269 13.21 -4.13 0.24
C MET A 269 14.41 -3.17 0.21
N ASN A 270 14.80 -2.72 -0.98
CA ASN A 270 15.91 -1.77 -1.19
C ASN A 270 15.42 -0.32 -1.34
N ASP A 271 14.37 -0.03 -2.12
CA ASP A 271 13.88 1.35 -2.34
C ASP A 271 12.35 1.50 -2.41
N GLY A 272 11.81 2.59 -1.86
CA GLY A 272 10.49 3.12 -2.25
C GLY A 272 9.30 2.59 -1.46
N VAL A 273 9.15 3.02 -0.21
CA VAL A 273 8.00 2.66 0.64
C VAL A 273 7.00 3.81 0.75
N LYS A 274 5.77 3.57 0.33
CA LYS A 274 4.68 4.57 0.37
C LYS A 274 3.48 4.06 1.17
N ALA A 275 3.18 4.74 2.28
CA ALA A 275 1.95 4.51 3.05
C ALA A 275 0.90 5.58 2.69
N LEU A 276 -0.11 5.22 1.91
CA LEU A 276 -1.20 6.09 1.46
C LEU A 276 -2.48 5.77 2.23
N HIS A 277 -2.86 6.58 3.22
CA HIS A 277 -4.01 6.30 4.10
C HIS A 277 -3.96 4.94 4.82
N GLY A 278 -2.76 4.35 4.95
CA GLY A 278 -2.53 3.03 5.53
C GLY A 278 -1.38 3.03 6.54
N ILE A 279 -1.03 1.84 7.03
CA ILE A 279 0.07 1.62 7.97
C ILE A 279 1.16 0.79 7.26
N CYS A 280 2.40 1.23 7.28
CA CYS A 280 3.52 0.45 6.74
C CYS A 280 4.65 0.33 7.76
N ALA A 281 5.17 -0.88 7.96
CA ALA A 281 6.39 -1.14 8.68
C ALA A 281 7.40 -1.77 7.72
N ALA A 282 8.42 -1.01 7.32
CA ALA A 282 9.33 -1.48 6.29
C ALA A 282 10.80 -1.26 6.64
N LYS A 283 11.63 -2.19 6.15
CA LYS A 283 13.07 -1.99 6.04
C LYS A 283 13.37 -1.75 4.56
N ALA A 284 13.75 -0.54 4.22
CA ALA A 284 14.21 -0.12 2.90
C ALA A 284 15.44 0.77 3.08
N GLU A 285 16.32 0.78 2.11
CA GLU A 285 17.50 1.64 2.14
C GLU A 285 17.08 3.07 1.82
N ASN A 286 16.20 3.27 0.81
CA ASN A 286 15.81 4.59 0.34
C ASN A 286 14.28 4.82 0.27
N GLY A 287 13.88 6.10 0.23
CA GLY A 287 12.59 6.56 -0.32
C GLY A 287 11.34 6.28 0.53
N PHE A 288 11.23 6.88 1.73
CA PHE A 288 10.07 6.67 2.62
C PHE A 288 9.08 7.85 2.61
N GLU A 289 7.83 7.58 2.27
CA GLU A 289 6.76 8.58 2.31
C GLU A 289 5.49 8.07 2.99
N ALA A 290 5.02 8.75 4.05
CA ALA A 290 3.65 8.59 4.53
C ALA A 290 2.77 9.74 4.03
N ARG A 291 1.72 9.43 3.27
CA ARG A 291 0.67 10.37 2.90
C ARG A 291 -0.64 10.00 3.58
N HIS A 292 -1.13 10.82 4.52
CA HIS A 292 -2.33 10.52 5.31
C HIS A 292 -2.29 9.17 6.04
N GLY A 293 -1.10 8.57 6.21
CA GLY A 293 -0.89 7.24 6.78
C GLY A 293 0.21 7.25 7.84
N ILE A 294 0.56 6.07 8.33
CA ILE A 294 1.61 5.86 9.35
C ILE A 294 2.70 4.97 8.75
N CYS A 295 3.97 5.38 8.87
CA CYS A 295 5.11 4.60 8.41
C CYS A 295 6.15 4.45 9.53
N ALA A 296 6.63 3.22 9.74
CA ALA A 296 7.76 2.90 10.61
C ALA A 296 8.87 2.26 9.76
N ALA A 297 9.97 2.97 9.63
CA ALA A 297 11.04 2.66 8.70
C ALA A 297 12.37 2.36 9.40
N LYS A 298 13.12 1.39 8.89
CA LYS A 298 14.58 1.40 9.04
C LYS A 298 15.18 1.85 7.71
N ALA A 299 15.16 3.17 7.50
CA ALA A 299 15.68 3.87 6.34
C ALA A 299 17.16 4.23 6.51
N SER A 300 17.89 4.22 5.40
CA SER A 300 19.12 5.01 5.26
C SER A 300 18.75 6.39 4.74
N ASP A 301 17.79 6.51 3.82
CA ASP A 301 17.52 7.76 3.11
C ASP A 301 16.03 8.21 3.02
N GLY A 302 15.82 9.54 3.01
CA GLY A 302 14.62 10.19 2.46
C GLY A 302 13.32 10.01 3.25
N VAL A 303 13.29 10.40 4.53
CA VAL A 303 12.10 10.22 5.40
C VAL A 303 11.16 11.42 5.34
N ASN A 304 10.02 11.25 4.66
CA ASN A 304 9.05 12.31 4.43
C ASN A 304 7.63 11.96 4.93
N SER A 305 6.95 12.92 5.55
CA SER A 305 5.54 12.80 5.91
C SER A 305 4.73 13.95 5.31
N ARG A 306 3.66 13.62 4.58
CA ARG A 306 2.66 14.56 4.06
C ARG A 306 1.30 14.26 4.68
N HIS A 307 0.86 15.06 5.64
CA HIS A 307 -0.39 14.80 6.39
C HIS A 307 -0.42 13.44 7.13
N GLY A 308 0.74 12.80 7.35
CA GLY A 308 0.85 11.49 7.98
C GLY A 308 1.81 11.48 9.16
N ILE A 309 2.26 10.29 9.56
CA ILE A 309 3.24 10.08 10.62
C ILE A 309 4.35 9.16 10.10
N CYS A 310 5.61 9.57 10.21
CA CYS A 310 6.79 8.76 9.87
C CYS A 310 7.72 8.65 11.08
N ALA A 311 8.21 7.43 11.34
CA ALA A 311 9.26 7.17 12.32
C ALA A 311 10.40 6.38 11.67
N ALA A 312 11.64 6.83 11.82
CA ALA A 312 12.82 6.18 11.25
C ALA A 312 13.94 5.95 12.27
N LYS A 313 14.81 4.97 12.01
CA LYS A 313 16.04 4.81 12.81
C LYS A 313 17.09 5.86 12.43
N SER A 314 17.29 6.11 11.14
CA SER A 314 18.28 7.02 10.56
C SER A 314 17.67 7.67 9.32
N ALA A 315 18.19 8.82 8.92
CA ALA A 315 17.77 9.53 7.71
C ALA A 315 18.93 10.40 7.19
N GLU A 316 19.68 9.85 6.25
CA GLU A 316 20.85 10.48 5.63
C GLU A 316 20.42 11.74 4.87
N ASP A 317 19.42 11.71 3.96
CA ASP A 317 18.89 12.95 3.30
C ASP A 317 17.79 13.69 4.08
N GLY A 318 17.83 13.54 5.41
CA GLY A 318 17.10 14.40 6.33
C GLY A 318 15.64 14.03 6.58
N LEU A 319 15.03 14.75 7.54
CA LEU A 319 13.63 14.56 7.95
C LEU A 319 12.75 15.69 7.45
N LYS A 320 11.72 15.36 6.67
CA LYS A 320 10.78 16.34 6.11
C LYS A 320 9.35 16.07 6.57
N ALA A 321 8.70 17.02 7.24
CA ALA A 321 7.29 16.93 7.63
C ALA A 321 6.48 18.08 7.03
N GLN A 322 5.56 17.77 6.12
CA GLN A 322 4.64 18.71 5.49
C GLN A 322 3.22 18.43 5.98
N HIS A 323 2.68 19.27 6.86
CA HIS A 323 1.38 19.04 7.54
C HIS A 323 1.28 17.71 8.32
N GLY A 324 2.41 17.03 8.56
CA GLY A 324 2.49 15.74 9.23
C GLY A 324 3.53 15.73 10.34
N ILE A 325 3.88 14.54 10.81
CA ILE A 325 4.85 14.32 11.87
C ILE A 325 5.97 13.39 11.37
N CYS A 326 7.23 13.74 11.60
CA CYS A 326 8.41 12.91 11.35
C CYS A 326 9.27 12.80 12.60
N ALA A 327 9.73 11.60 12.94
CA ALA A 327 10.66 11.36 14.03
C ALA A 327 11.79 10.42 13.63
N ALA A 328 13.04 10.71 14.03
CA ALA A 328 14.16 9.80 13.82
C ALA A 328 15.14 9.77 15.00
N LYS A 329 16.00 8.74 15.05
CA LYS A 329 17.12 8.75 16.01
C LYS A 329 18.23 9.70 15.55
N ALA A 330 18.61 9.65 14.28
CA ALA A 330 19.65 10.51 13.71
C ALA A 330 19.23 10.98 12.32
N SER A 331 19.74 12.14 11.92
CA SER A 331 19.48 12.79 10.64
C SER A 331 20.74 13.47 10.14
N ASP A 332 21.17 13.22 8.90
CA ASP A 332 22.44 13.80 8.43
C ASP A 332 22.22 15.11 7.64
N ASP A 333 21.20 15.21 6.77
CA ASP A 333 20.78 16.42 6.02
C ASP A 333 19.64 17.22 6.72
N GLY A 334 19.64 17.19 8.06
CA GLY A 334 18.87 18.15 8.85
C GLY A 334 17.37 17.86 8.97
N LEU A 335 16.69 18.72 9.72
CA LEU A 335 15.26 18.59 10.03
C LEU A 335 14.47 19.75 9.43
N LYS A 336 13.43 19.46 8.64
CA LYS A 336 12.63 20.45 7.90
C LYS A 336 11.14 20.23 8.16
N ALA A 337 10.50 21.09 8.96
CA ALA A 337 9.04 21.07 9.16
C ALA A 337 8.33 22.24 8.44
N HIS A 338 7.26 21.93 7.71
CA HIS A 338 6.39 22.89 7.03
C HIS A 338 4.93 22.66 7.44
N HIS A 339 4.38 23.49 8.33
CA HIS A 339 3.09 23.24 8.99
C HIS A 339 2.99 21.88 9.71
N GLY A 340 4.13 21.25 10.01
CA GLY A 340 4.23 19.92 10.61
C GLY A 340 5.18 19.90 11.80
N ILE A 341 5.53 18.70 12.24
CA ILE A 341 6.43 18.46 13.38
C ILE A 341 7.57 17.54 12.94
N CYS A 342 8.83 17.95 13.12
CA CYS A 342 10.01 17.10 12.96
C CYS A 342 10.76 16.95 14.28
N ALA A 343 11.14 15.74 14.64
CA ALA A 343 11.95 15.48 15.82
C ALA A 343 13.10 14.50 15.55
N ALA A 344 14.29 14.79 16.07
CA ALA A 344 15.40 13.84 16.05
C ALA A 344 16.14 13.80 17.38
N LYS A 345 16.85 12.70 17.67
CA LYS A 345 17.79 12.73 18.79
C LYS A 345 19.06 13.49 18.39
N ALA A 346 19.62 13.27 17.22
CA ALA A 346 20.78 14.03 16.72
C ALA A 346 20.55 14.46 15.27
N SER A 347 21.14 15.59 14.89
CA SER A 347 21.21 16.11 13.53
C SER A 347 22.65 16.54 13.24
N THR A 348 23.22 16.25 12.07
CA THR A 348 24.52 16.85 11.69
C THR A 348 24.33 18.15 10.91
N ASP A 349 23.23 18.30 10.19
CA ASP A 349 22.86 19.53 9.46
C ASP A 349 21.68 20.27 10.15
N GLY A 350 21.37 21.46 9.66
CA GLY A 350 20.53 22.43 10.34
C GLY A 350 19.07 22.03 10.61
N VAL A 351 18.49 22.66 11.63
CA VAL A 351 17.11 22.42 12.10
C VAL A 351 16.21 23.60 11.71
N THR A 352 15.35 23.40 10.72
CA THR A 352 14.50 24.45 10.14
C THR A 352 13.01 24.18 10.31
N SER A 353 12.29 25.14 10.88
CA SER A 353 10.84 25.13 10.99
C SER A 353 10.20 26.30 10.22
N ARG A 354 9.18 26.01 9.41
CA ARG A 354 8.34 27.00 8.72
C ARG A 354 6.87 26.78 9.07
N HIS A 355 6.31 27.65 9.89
CA HIS A 355 4.95 27.49 10.45
C HIS A 355 4.71 26.15 11.19
N GLY A 356 5.78 25.46 11.60
CA GLY A 356 5.72 24.14 12.23
C GLY A 356 6.55 24.10 13.52
N ILE A 357 6.97 22.89 13.90
CA ILE A 357 7.81 22.67 15.07
C ILE A 357 8.95 21.72 14.68
N CYS A 358 10.20 22.10 14.98
CA CYS A 358 11.35 21.21 14.86
C CYS A 358 12.07 21.09 16.20
N ALA A 359 12.46 19.88 16.58
CA ALA A 359 13.25 19.66 17.77
C ALA A 359 14.35 18.62 17.56
N ALA A 360 15.57 18.91 18.02
CA ALA A 360 16.64 17.95 18.11
C ALA A 360 17.24 17.93 19.53
N LYS A 361 17.83 16.83 20.00
CA LYS A 361 18.58 16.89 21.28
C LYS A 361 19.92 17.60 21.07
N SER A 362 20.57 17.32 19.94
CA SER A 362 21.79 17.98 19.46
C SER A 362 21.71 18.17 17.94
N SER A 363 22.33 19.25 17.46
CA SER A 363 22.52 19.60 16.06
C SER A 363 23.95 20.12 15.92
N ASP A 364 24.70 19.68 14.93
CA ASP A 364 26.05 20.23 14.74
C ASP A 364 25.95 21.59 14.02
N ASP A 365 25.02 21.74 13.06
CA ASP A 365 24.69 23.02 12.40
C ASP A 365 23.51 23.78 13.06
N GLY A 366 23.25 25.01 12.60
CA GLY A 366 22.37 26.01 13.20
C GLY A 366 20.88 25.73 13.10
N MET A 367 20.08 26.58 13.76
CA MET A 367 18.61 26.47 13.76
C MET A 367 17.92 27.71 13.18
N THR A 368 16.89 27.48 12.39
CA THR A 368 16.06 28.56 11.82
C THR A 368 14.57 28.33 12.04
N ALA A 369 13.91 29.21 12.79
CA ALA A 369 12.46 29.25 12.93
C ALA A 369 11.85 30.41 12.13
N ARG A 370 11.03 30.11 11.10
CA ARG A 370 10.26 31.08 10.31
C ARG A 370 8.77 30.94 10.58
N HIS A 371 8.21 31.82 11.40
CA HIS A 371 6.82 31.69 11.90
C HIS A 371 6.52 30.37 12.61
N GLY A 372 7.55 29.61 12.99
CA GLY A 372 7.44 28.31 13.66
C GLY A 372 8.29 28.28 14.92
N ILE A 373 8.55 27.07 15.43
CA ILE A 373 9.33 26.84 16.63
C ILE A 373 10.49 25.88 16.33
N CYS A 374 11.70 26.20 16.79
CA CYS A 374 12.87 25.31 16.78
C CYS A 374 13.44 25.14 18.19
N ALA A 375 13.83 23.92 18.57
CA ALA A 375 14.51 23.68 19.84
C ALA A 375 15.58 22.58 19.78
N ALA A 376 16.83 22.91 20.08
CA ALA A 376 17.92 21.93 20.21
C ALA A 376 19.10 22.43 21.07
N LYS A 377 20.09 21.57 21.32
CA LYS A 377 21.47 22.07 21.50
C LYS A 377 22.02 22.20 20.09
N ALA A 378 22.48 23.36 19.65
CA ALA A 378 23.34 23.37 18.48
C ALA A 378 24.65 24.06 18.77
N ASP A 379 25.61 23.76 17.91
CA ASP A 379 26.94 24.30 18.03
C ASP A 379 27.03 25.58 17.13
N ASP A 380 26.35 25.62 15.97
CA ASP A 380 26.26 26.83 15.11
C ASP A 380 25.05 27.79 15.38
N ASP A 381 24.90 28.83 14.53
CA ASP A 381 24.01 30.00 14.62
C ASP A 381 22.50 29.71 14.87
N PHE A 382 21.82 30.60 15.63
CA PHE A 382 20.35 30.57 15.81
C PHE A 382 19.62 31.78 15.26
N THR A 383 18.63 31.53 14.40
CA THR A 383 17.80 32.59 13.84
C THR A 383 16.29 32.36 14.04
N ALA A 384 15.61 33.28 14.72
CA ALA A 384 14.15 33.35 14.75
C ALA A 384 13.64 34.50 13.88
N ARG A 385 12.88 34.20 12.81
CA ARG A 385 12.19 35.19 11.97
C ARG A 385 10.68 35.07 12.15
N HIS A 386 10.09 35.95 12.94
CA HIS A 386 8.68 35.85 13.37
C HIS A 386 8.33 34.52 14.08
N GLY A 387 9.34 33.75 14.48
CA GLY A 387 9.19 32.45 15.14
C GLY A 387 9.85 32.44 16.51
N ILE A 388 10.03 31.26 17.06
CA ILE A 388 10.65 31.04 18.37
C ILE A 388 11.80 30.03 18.24
N CYS A 389 12.99 30.38 18.71
CA CYS A 389 14.12 29.46 18.84
C CYS A 389 14.51 29.32 20.31
N ALA A 390 14.62 28.08 20.80
CA ALA A 390 15.08 27.80 22.16
C ALA A 390 16.27 26.84 22.12
N ALA A 391 17.45 27.33 22.49
CA ALA A 391 18.67 26.54 22.47
C ALA A 391 19.24 26.28 23.86
N LYS A 392 20.01 25.21 24.02
CA LYS A 392 20.77 24.99 25.27
C LYS A 392 22.07 25.77 25.29
N ALA A 393 22.77 25.88 24.18
CA ALA A 393 23.99 26.66 23.98
C ALA A 393 24.08 26.95 22.47
N SER A 394 24.84 27.98 22.12
CA SER A 394 25.25 28.38 20.77
C SER A 394 26.74 28.69 20.89
N GLU A 395 27.59 28.03 20.12
CA GLU A 395 28.99 28.46 19.99
C GLU A 395 29.02 29.71 19.08
N ASP A 396 28.11 29.79 18.11
CA ASP A 396 27.88 30.98 17.28
C ASP A 396 26.80 31.93 17.87
N GLY A 397 26.39 32.93 17.09
CA GLY A 397 25.50 34.01 17.52
C GLY A 397 24.01 33.67 17.54
N ILE A 398 23.24 34.48 18.27
CA ILE A 398 21.78 34.35 18.37
C ILE A 398 21.09 35.59 17.77
N ASP A 399 20.28 35.42 16.72
CA ASP A 399 19.56 36.51 16.02
C ASP A 399 18.03 36.35 16.08
N ALA A 400 17.34 37.28 16.72
CA ALA A 400 15.87 37.38 16.70
C ALA A 400 15.41 38.55 15.82
N ARG A 401 14.80 38.24 14.67
CA ARG A 401 14.20 39.19 13.72
C ARG A 401 12.67 39.12 13.78
N HIS A 402 12.04 40.04 14.50
CA HIS A 402 10.60 39.97 14.81
C HIS A 402 10.16 38.68 15.52
N GLY A 403 11.11 37.86 15.99
CA GLY A 403 10.89 36.60 16.68
C GLY A 403 11.43 36.61 18.10
N ILE A 404 11.50 35.44 18.71
CA ILE A 404 12.02 35.26 20.07
C ILE A 404 13.11 34.19 20.05
N CYS A 405 14.28 34.50 20.59
CA CYS A 405 15.35 33.54 20.82
C CYS A 405 15.67 33.44 22.32
N ALA A 406 15.86 32.23 22.82
CA ALA A 406 16.30 32.00 24.19
C ALA A 406 17.41 30.94 24.23
N ALA A 407 18.51 31.20 24.94
CA ALA A 407 19.58 30.23 25.15
C ALA A 407 20.10 30.20 26.59
N LYS A 408 20.93 29.21 26.93
CA LYS A 408 21.71 29.26 28.19
C LYS A 408 23.02 30.00 27.98
N ALA A 409 23.72 29.76 26.88
CA ALA A 409 24.99 30.37 26.51
C ALA A 409 24.94 30.81 25.05
N ALA A 410 25.67 31.87 24.70
CA ALA A 410 25.73 32.46 23.36
C ALA A 410 27.13 33.06 23.17
N ASP A 411 28.04 32.27 22.61
CA ASP A 411 29.47 32.53 22.71
C ASP A 411 29.96 33.54 21.62
N GLU A 412 29.16 33.82 20.58
CA GLU A 412 29.36 35.02 19.73
C GLU A 412 28.32 36.14 20.00
N GLY A 413 27.54 35.98 21.07
CA GLY A 413 26.58 36.97 21.55
C GLY A 413 25.20 36.93 20.90
N MET A 414 24.38 37.93 21.24
CA MET A 414 22.96 37.99 20.89
C MET A 414 22.58 39.30 20.21
N THR A 415 21.75 39.20 19.18
CA THR A 415 21.18 40.33 18.45
C THR A 415 19.66 40.23 18.36
N ALA A 416 18.94 41.27 18.80
CA ALA A 416 17.50 41.39 18.61
C ALA A 416 17.17 42.55 17.67
N ARG A 417 16.55 42.27 16.53
CA ARG A 417 16.06 43.25 15.54
C ARG A 417 14.54 43.22 15.49
N HIS A 418 13.88 44.13 16.18
CA HIS A 418 12.41 44.09 16.42
C HIS A 418 11.92 42.80 17.10
N GLY A 419 12.83 41.98 17.63
CA GLY A 419 12.55 40.72 18.31
C GLY A 419 13.01 40.74 19.76
N ILE A 420 13.07 39.56 20.36
CA ILE A 420 13.49 39.38 21.75
C ILE A 420 14.58 38.30 21.81
N CYS A 421 15.73 38.58 22.42
CA CYS A 421 16.76 37.61 22.74
C CYS A 421 16.98 37.51 24.25
N ALA A 422 17.12 36.29 24.77
CA ALA A 422 17.49 36.08 26.17
C ALA A 422 18.54 34.99 26.32
N ALA A 423 19.57 35.23 27.13
CA ALA A 423 20.52 34.18 27.52
C ALA A 423 20.85 34.20 29.01
N LYS A 424 21.45 33.12 29.52
CA LYS A 424 22.06 33.18 30.86
C LYS A 424 23.44 33.82 30.77
N ALA A 425 24.30 33.37 29.87
CA ALA A 425 25.57 34.00 29.56
C ALA A 425 25.62 34.34 28.07
N ALA A 426 26.25 35.44 27.70
CA ALA A 426 26.53 35.76 26.31
C ALA A 426 27.78 36.64 26.20
N GLU A 427 28.52 36.49 25.13
CA GLU A 427 29.71 37.31 24.87
C GLU A 427 29.29 38.74 24.52
N GLY A 428 28.23 38.97 23.76
CA GLY A 428 27.73 40.34 23.54
C GLY A 428 26.23 40.48 23.47
N MET A 429 25.71 41.70 23.63
CA MET A 429 24.29 42.01 23.37
C MET A 429 24.10 43.23 22.48
N LYS A 430 23.25 43.07 21.44
CA LYS A 430 22.87 44.15 20.52
C LYS A 430 21.35 44.18 20.32
N ALA A 431 20.68 45.27 20.69
CA ALA A 431 19.25 45.44 20.38
C ALA A 431 19.00 46.61 19.41
N TYR A 432 18.35 46.32 18.28
CA TYR A 432 17.92 47.28 17.26
C TYR A 432 16.39 47.28 17.19
N HIS A 433 15.72 48.21 17.87
CA HIS A 433 14.26 48.19 18.06
C HIS A 433 13.72 46.92 18.72
N GLY A 434 14.59 46.08 19.29
CA GLY A 434 14.25 44.83 19.97
C GLY A 434 14.62 44.86 21.45
N ILE A 435 14.55 43.70 22.08
CA ILE A 435 14.86 43.53 23.50
C ILE A 435 15.90 42.41 23.66
N CYS A 436 17.01 42.68 24.35
CA CYS A 436 17.98 41.64 24.76
C CYS A 436 18.07 41.57 26.29
N ALA A 437 18.14 40.37 26.84
CA ALA A 437 18.35 40.18 28.28
C ALA A 437 19.39 39.08 28.56
N ALA A 438 20.34 39.33 29.46
CA ALA A 438 21.25 38.30 29.93
C ALA A 438 21.51 38.34 31.44
N LYS A 439 21.99 37.24 32.01
CA LYS A 439 22.48 37.26 33.40
C LYS A 439 23.91 37.77 33.46
N SER A 440 24.81 37.25 32.63
CA SER A 440 26.22 37.67 32.57
C SER A 440 26.62 37.97 31.13
N ILE A 441 27.37 39.06 30.94
CA ILE A 441 27.93 39.48 29.65
C ILE A 441 29.42 39.73 29.79
N GLU A 442 30.20 39.24 28.84
CA GLU A 442 31.65 39.40 28.78
C GLU A 442 31.96 40.66 27.93
N ASP A 443 31.78 40.61 26.61
CA ASP A 443 31.94 41.70 25.62
C ASP A 443 30.71 42.62 25.39
N GLY A 444 30.32 43.36 26.43
CA GLY A 444 29.63 44.65 26.31
C GLY A 444 28.18 44.65 25.77
N VAL A 445 27.46 45.74 26.07
CA VAL A 445 26.01 45.84 25.81
C VAL A 445 25.69 47.06 24.96
N LYS A 446 25.02 46.87 23.82
CA LYS A 446 24.71 47.94 22.85
C LYS A 446 23.24 48.01 22.48
N THR A 447 22.63 49.20 22.50
CA THR A 447 21.26 49.42 22.00
C THR A 447 21.15 50.57 21.01
N HIS A 448 20.27 50.37 20.03
CA HIS A 448 19.87 51.34 19.02
C HIS A 448 18.33 51.31 18.91
N HIS A 449 17.64 52.19 19.65
CA HIS A 449 16.17 52.22 19.74
C HIS A 449 15.54 50.96 20.37
N GLY A 450 16.34 50.12 21.02
CA GLY A 450 15.91 48.91 21.72
C GLY A 450 16.20 48.96 23.21
N ILE A 451 15.98 47.84 23.88
CA ILE A 451 16.21 47.68 25.31
C ILE A 451 17.21 46.53 25.54
N CYS A 452 18.26 46.76 26.33
CA CYS A 452 19.15 45.69 26.80
C CYS A 452 19.19 45.68 28.32
N ALA A 453 19.08 44.50 28.92
CA ALA A 453 19.19 44.32 30.37
C ALA A 453 20.19 43.21 30.71
N ALA A 454 21.15 43.48 31.59
CA ALA A 454 22.08 42.50 32.11
C ALA A 454 22.04 42.47 33.65
N ARG A 455 22.45 41.37 34.28
CA ARG A 455 22.77 41.40 35.72
C ARG A 455 24.23 41.80 35.95
N THR A 456 25.16 41.23 35.21
CA THR A 456 26.57 41.64 35.20
C THR A 456 27.02 41.87 33.76
N ALA A 457 27.88 42.87 33.55
CA ALA A 457 28.55 43.13 32.28
C ALA A 457 30.01 43.51 32.57
N GLU A 458 30.95 42.76 32.02
CA GLU A 458 32.38 43.03 32.25
C GLU A 458 32.78 44.26 31.42
N ASP A 459 32.43 44.29 30.14
CA ASP A 459 32.70 45.43 29.25
C ASP A 459 31.59 46.50 29.20
N GLY A 460 31.94 47.63 28.57
CA GLY A 460 31.14 48.85 28.55
C GLY A 460 29.72 48.74 27.97
N ILE A 461 28.81 49.52 28.56
CA ILE A 461 27.38 49.59 28.19
C ILE A 461 27.11 50.87 27.39
N LYS A 462 26.47 50.74 26.22
CA LYS A 462 26.23 51.83 25.28
C LYS A 462 24.77 51.88 24.81
N ALA A 463 24.06 52.96 25.10
CA ALA A 463 22.75 53.24 24.54
C ALA A 463 22.83 54.42 23.58
N LYS A 464 22.32 54.29 22.35
CA LYS A 464 22.03 55.46 21.51
C LYS A 464 20.63 55.95 21.84
N HIS A 465 19.64 55.68 21.01
CA HIS A 465 18.23 56.04 21.24
C HIS A 465 17.45 54.99 22.04
N GLY A 466 18.14 54.17 22.83
CA GLY A 466 17.57 53.01 23.54
C GLY A 466 17.79 53.08 25.04
N ILE A 467 17.49 51.96 25.72
CA ILE A 467 17.67 51.82 27.17
C ILE A 467 18.60 50.63 27.42
N CYS A 468 19.71 50.85 28.11
CA CYS A 468 20.56 49.78 28.63
C CYS A 468 20.55 49.82 30.16
N ALA A 469 20.45 48.66 30.80
CA ALA A 469 20.61 48.58 32.24
C ALA A 469 21.44 47.35 32.63
N ALA A 470 22.34 47.50 33.60
CA ALA A 470 23.00 46.37 34.26
C ALA A 470 22.94 46.52 35.78
N LYS A 471 22.81 45.43 36.53
CA LYS A 471 22.92 45.51 38.00
C LYS A 471 24.34 45.84 38.45
N ALA A 472 25.35 45.28 37.78
CA ALA A 472 26.76 45.60 37.98
C ALA A 472 27.48 45.69 36.63
N ALA A 473 28.42 46.63 36.50
CA ALA A 473 29.29 46.75 35.33
C ALA A 473 30.74 47.09 35.76
N ASP A 474 31.73 46.52 35.09
CA ASP A 474 33.14 46.75 35.46
C ASP A 474 33.72 47.95 34.67
N GLU A 475 33.30 48.11 33.41
CA GLU A 475 33.66 49.25 32.56
C GLU A 475 32.60 50.38 32.50
N GLY A 476 32.94 51.45 31.78
CA GLY A 476 32.16 52.68 31.67
C GLY A 476 30.86 52.56 30.86
N MET A 477 29.93 53.49 31.13
CA MET A 477 28.64 53.59 30.45
C MET A 477 28.55 54.85 29.59
N THR A 478 27.92 54.74 28.43
CA THR A 478 27.67 55.88 27.53
C THR A 478 26.25 55.87 26.99
N ALA A 479 25.57 57.02 27.04
CA ALA A 479 24.25 57.20 26.47
C ALA A 479 24.25 58.38 25.47
N ARG A 480 23.66 58.22 24.29
CA ARG A 480 23.50 59.28 23.28
C ARG A 480 22.05 59.34 22.80
N HIS A 481 21.26 60.21 23.44
CA HIS A 481 19.81 60.33 23.26
C HIS A 481 19.01 59.11 23.78
N GLY A 482 19.51 58.45 24.82
CA GLY A 482 18.91 57.28 25.47
C GLY A 482 19.34 57.20 26.93
N ILE A 483 19.18 56.04 27.56
CA ILE A 483 19.39 55.85 29.01
C ILE A 483 20.33 54.66 29.25
N CYS A 484 21.34 54.82 30.13
CA CYS A 484 22.25 53.76 30.56
C CYS A 484 22.40 53.73 32.07
N ALA A 485 21.85 52.72 32.75
CA ALA A 485 21.92 52.62 34.20
C ALA A 485 22.69 51.39 34.69
N ALA A 486 23.73 51.56 35.52
CA ALA A 486 24.39 50.48 36.23
C ALA A 486 25.13 50.91 37.50
N ARG A 487 25.34 49.96 38.40
CA ARG A 487 26.27 50.12 39.53
C ARG A 487 27.67 49.70 39.08
N LEU A 488 28.66 50.58 39.20
CA LEU A 488 30.03 50.19 38.84
C LEU A 488 30.65 49.32 39.93
N ALA A 489 31.35 48.25 39.55
CA ALA A 489 32.03 47.37 40.51
C ALA A 489 33.16 48.08 41.27
N ASN A 490 33.77 49.10 40.65
CA ASN A 490 34.93 49.83 41.17
C ASN A 490 34.62 51.24 41.73
N GLY A 491 33.35 51.58 42.01
CA GLY A 491 33.01 52.89 42.59
C GLY A 491 31.59 53.02 43.14
N ASP A 492 31.48 53.63 44.33
CA ASP A 492 30.25 53.79 45.10
C ASP A 492 29.21 54.68 44.38
N GLY A 493 28.26 54.05 43.67
CA GLY A 493 27.03 54.72 43.23
C GLY A 493 26.41 54.11 41.97
N MET A 494 25.09 54.22 41.86
CA MET A 494 24.38 54.00 40.61
C MET A 494 24.71 55.16 39.65
N LYS A 495 25.24 54.86 38.45
CA LYS A 495 25.39 55.84 37.36
C LYS A 495 24.23 55.63 36.39
N VAL A 496 23.62 56.73 35.92
CA VAL A 496 22.42 56.76 35.06
C VAL A 496 22.66 57.64 33.85
#